data_AF-A0A5J5E3I6-F1
#
_entry.id   AF-A0A5J5E3I6-F1
#
_cell.length_a   1.000
_cell.length_b   1.000
_cell.length_c   1.000
_cell.angle_alpha   90.00
_cell.angle_beta   90.00
_cell.angle_gamma   90.00
#
_symmetry.space_group_name_H-M   'P 1'
#
loop_
_entity.id
_entity.type
_entity.pdbx_description
1 polymer ?
#
loop_
_entity_poly.entity_id
_entity_poly.type
_entity_poly.pdbx_seq_one_letter_code
_entity_poly.pdbx_strand_id
1 'polypeptide(L)'
;MTMTVWQAVATIAVVALGTMLTRFLPFLVFPDSKRPPRLVEYLGRVLPYAMTGLLVVYSLKDVQFASGSHGIPEAVAIAAIILLHWWKRNMLLSIGGGTVLYMILVQFVFV
;
A
#
# COMPACT_ATOMS: atom_id res chain seq x y z
N MET A 1 -17.95 14.11 -14.63
CA MET A 1 -17.87 14.88 -13.37
C MET A 1 -16.48 15.49 -13.27
N THR A 2 -16.25 16.68 -13.82
CA THR A 2 -14.94 17.35 -13.71
C THR A 2 -14.90 18.18 -12.44
N MET A 3 -13.96 17.89 -11.54
CA MET A 3 -13.73 18.69 -10.34
C MET A 3 -13.19 20.06 -10.76
N THR A 4 -13.81 21.13 -10.28
CA THR A 4 -13.26 22.48 -10.47
C THR A 4 -11.96 22.64 -9.68
N VAL A 5 -11.04 23.49 -10.14
CA VAL A 5 -9.75 23.71 -9.47
C VAL A 5 -9.95 24.07 -7.99
N TRP A 6 -10.96 24.88 -7.67
CA TRP A 6 -11.30 25.25 -6.30
C TRP A 6 -11.77 24.08 -5.45
N GLN A 7 -12.59 23.18 -6.01
CA GLN A 7 -12.99 21.96 -5.30
C GLN A 7 -11.78 21.07 -5.04
N ALA A 8 -10.89 20.88 -6.02
CA ALA A 8 -9.68 20.08 -5.85
C ALA A 8 -8.78 20.64 -4.73
N VAL A 9 -8.53 21.95 -4.73
CA VAL A 9 -7.74 22.62 -3.69
C VAL A 9 -8.39 22.45 -2.31
N ALA A 10 -9.70 22.65 -2.20
CA ALA A 10 -10.43 22.48 -0.95
C ALA A 10 -10.36 21.02 -0.45
N THR A 11 -10.53 20.04 -1.33
CA THR A 11 -10.42 18.62 -0.98
C THR A 11 -9.01 18.28 -0.48
N ILE A 12 -7.97 18.73 -1.19
CA ILE A 12 -6.57 18.50 -0.78
C ILE A 12 -6.32 19.12 0.60
N ALA A 13 -6.80 20.35 0.84
CA ALA A 13 -6.63 21.03 2.11
C ALA A 13 -7.30 20.26 3.26
N VAL A 14 -8.55 19.81 3.08
CA VAL A 14 -9.27 19.04 4.11
C VAL A 14 -8.59 17.69 4.38
N VAL A 15 -8.15 16.97 3.35
CA VAL A 15 -7.45 15.69 3.51
C VAL A 15 -6.10 15.88 4.19
N ALA A 16 -5.35 16.91 3.81
CA ALA A 16 -4.06 17.24 4.43
C ALA A 16 -4.24 17.58 5.92
N LEU A 17 -5.23 18.42 6.25
CA LEU A 17 -5.54 18.77 7.64
C LEU A 17 -5.98 17.54 8.44
N GLY A 18 -6.84 16.68 7.90
CA GLY A 18 -7.25 15.43 8.55
C GLY A 18 -6.08 14.46 8.78
N THR A 19 -5.17 14.36 7.80
CA THR A 19 -3.98 13.50 7.91
C THR A 19 -3.02 14.03 8.97
N MET A 20 -2.77 15.34 8.99
CA MET A 20 -1.93 15.96 10.00
C MET A 20 -2.57 15.82 11.38
N LEU A 21 -3.86 16.08 11.51
CA LEU A 21 -4.57 15.93 12.77
C LEU A 21 -4.45 14.50 13.32
N THR A 22 -4.76 13.47 12.51
CA THR A 22 -4.67 12.07 12.94
C THR A 22 -3.25 11.61 13.23
N ARG A 23 -2.23 12.18 12.59
CA ARG A 23 -0.82 11.89 12.84
C ARG A 23 -0.27 12.61 14.08
N PHE A 24 -0.73 13.82 14.36
CA PHE A 24 -0.30 14.63 15.52
C PHE A 24 -1.12 14.36 16.78
N LEU A 25 -2.36 13.86 16.66
CA LEU A 25 -3.23 13.53 17.78
C LEU A 25 -2.56 12.60 18.80
N PRO A 26 -1.89 11.49 18.40
CA PRO A 26 -1.26 10.58 19.34
C PRO A 26 -0.17 11.27 20.16
N PHE A 27 0.60 12.18 19.55
CA PHE A 27 1.66 12.93 20.22
C PHE A 27 1.10 13.98 21.20
N LEU A 28 -0.03 14.61 20.88
CA LEU A 28 -0.67 15.58 21.77
C LEU A 28 -1.36 14.91 22.96
N VAL A 29 -2.02 13.77 22.73
CA VAL A 29 -2.76 13.02 23.75
C VAL A 29 -1.83 12.21 24.66
N PHE A 30 -0.72 11.70 24.13
CA PHE A 30 0.28 10.92 24.87
C PHE A 30 1.65 11.63 24.83
N PRO A 31 1.83 12.73 25.60
CA PRO A 31 3.14 13.36 25.72
C PRO A 31 4.15 12.39 26.36
N ASP A 32 5.43 12.50 25.97
CA ASP A 32 6.57 11.59 26.29
C ASP A 32 6.64 11.06 27.74
N SER A 33 6.08 11.78 28.71
CA SER A 33 6.06 11.38 30.13
C SER A 33 4.96 10.37 30.50
N LYS A 34 4.00 10.06 29.61
CA LYS A 34 2.94 9.08 29.85
C LYS A 34 3.08 7.89 28.90
N ARG A 35 3.34 6.70 29.45
CA ARG A 35 3.29 5.46 28.66
C ARG A 35 1.90 5.32 28.05
N PRO A 36 1.76 5.16 26.72
CA PRO A 36 0.47 4.92 26.10
C PRO A 36 -0.17 3.65 26.71
N PRO A 37 -1.51 3.57 26.79
CA PRO A 37 -2.18 2.41 27.34
C PRO A 37 -1.81 1.15 26.55
N ARG A 38 -1.67 0.01 27.26
CA ARG A 38 -1.23 -1.28 26.69
C ARG A 38 -1.99 -1.69 25.42
N LEU A 39 -3.26 -1.30 25.31
CA LEU A 39 -4.08 -1.55 24.13
C LEU A 39 -3.56 -0.82 22.89
N VAL A 40 -3.17 0.46 23.00
CA VAL A 40 -2.67 1.27 21.87
C VAL A 40 -1.32 0.74 21.40
N GLU A 41 -0.44 0.36 22.33
CA GLU A 41 0.85 -0.25 22.02
C GLU A 41 0.69 -1.63 21.34
N TYR A 42 -0.23 -2.45 21.86
CA TYR A 42 -0.57 -3.73 21.25
C TYR A 42 -1.12 -3.54 19.83
N LEU A 43 -2.10 -2.64 19.66
CA LEU A 43 -2.71 -2.36 18.36
C LEU A 43 -1.67 -1.85 17.37
N GLY A 44 -0.80 -0.91 17.78
CA GLY A 44 0.30 -0.40 16.97
C GLY A 44 1.31 -1.47 16.55
N ARG A 45 1.49 -2.51 17.36
CA ARG A 45 2.36 -3.66 17.03
C ARG A 45 1.69 -4.64 16.09
N VAL A 46 0.38 -4.90 16.21
CA VAL A 46 -0.31 -5.93 15.41
C VAL A 46 -0.91 -5.41 14.10
N LEU A 47 -1.34 -4.14 14.05
CA LEU A 47 -1.94 -3.55 12.84
C LEU A 47 -1.03 -3.64 11.62
N PRO A 48 0.27 -3.28 11.68
CA PRO A 48 1.13 -3.28 10.51
C PRO A 48 1.22 -4.65 9.82
N TYR A 49 1.28 -5.72 10.61
CA TYR A 49 1.30 -7.09 10.09
C TYR A 49 -0.04 -7.47 9.44
N ALA A 50 -1.16 -7.14 10.09
CA ALA A 50 -2.50 -7.39 9.54
C ALA A 50 -2.75 -6.60 8.25
N MET A 51 -2.34 -5.33 8.21
CA MET A 51 -2.46 -4.46 7.03
C MET A 51 -1.63 -4.99 5.86
N THR A 52 -0.41 -5.46 6.12
CA THR A 52 0.42 -6.04 5.06
C THR A 52 -0.27 -7.27 4.43
N GLY A 53 -0.84 -8.15 5.25
CA GLY A 53 -1.62 -9.29 4.76
C GLY A 53 -2.88 -8.87 3.98
N LEU A 54 -3.61 -7.88 4.49
CA LEU A 54 -4.79 -7.34 3.82
C LEU A 54 -4.45 -6.71 2.46
N LEU A 55 -3.33 -5.99 2.36
CA LEU A 55 -2.88 -5.39 1.11
C LEU A 55 -2.58 -6.46 0.06
N VAL A 56 -1.99 -7.61 0.44
CA VAL A 56 -1.79 -8.73 -0.48
C VAL A 56 -3.13 -9.26 -0.99
N VAL A 57 -4.08 -9.53 -0.08
CA VAL A 57 -5.41 -10.04 -0.46
C VAL A 57 -6.15 -9.03 -1.35
N TYR A 58 -6.11 -7.75 -1.01
CA TYR A 58 -6.77 -6.70 -1.77
C TYR A 58 -6.15 -6.53 -3.17
N SER A 59 -4.83 -6.60 -3.27
CA SER A 59 -4.14 -6.54 -4.57
C SER A 59 -4.52 -7.70 -5.50
N LEU A 60 -4.95 -8.84 -4.95
CA LEU A 60 -5.41 -10.01 -5.70
C LEU A 60 -6.93 -10.03 -5.93
N LYS A 61 -7.69 -9.21 -5.21
CA LYS A 61 -9.15 -9.20 -5.27
C LYS A 61 -9.69 -8.68 -6.60
N ASP A 62 -9.08 -7.62 -7.12
CA ASP A 62 -9.53 -6.96 -8.35
C ASP A 62 -8.92 -7.59 -9.62
N VAL A 63 -8.14 -8.67 -9.46
CA VAL A 63 -7.56 -9.46 -10.53
C VAL A 63 -8.66 -10.25 -11.24
N GLN A 64 -8.92 -9.88 -12.50
CA GLN A 64 -9.86 -10.62 -13.34
C GLN A 64 -9.16 -11.85 -13.95
N PHE A 65 -9.18 -12.96 -13.21
CA PHE A 65 -8.61 -14.24 -13.67
C PHE A 65 -9.25 -14.82 -14.95
N ALA A 66 -10.41 -14.30 -15.38
CA ALA A 66 -11.29 -14.97 -16.35
C ALA A 66 -11.66 -14.15 -17.62
N SER A 67 -11.21 -12.91 -17.80
CA SER A 67 -11.70 -12.04 -18.89
C SER A 67 -10.63 -11.60 -19.94
N GLY A 68 -9.46 -12.23 -19.95
CA GLY A 68 -8.43 -11.96 -20.96
C GLY A 68 -7.04 -12.38 -20.46
N SER A 69 -6.03 -12.21 -21.30
CA SER A 69 -4.61 -12.55 -21.07
C SER A 69 -3.94 -11.74 -19.93
N HIS A 70 -4.68 -11.32 -18.92
CA HIS A 70 -4.27 -10.42 -17.84
C HIS A 70 -3.95 -11.14 -16.52
N GLY A 71 -4.42 -12.39 -16.31
CA GLY A 71 -4.09 -13.15 -15.08
C GLY A 71 -2.68 -13.77 -15.07
N ILE A 72 -2.13 -14.05 -16.25
CA ILE A 72 -0.78 -14.62 -16.42
C ILE A 72 0.32 -13.63 -16.02
N PRO A 73 0.30 -12.34 -16.43
CA PRO A 73 1.33 -11.40 -16.05
C PRO A 73 1.42 -11.16 -14.54
N GLU A 74 0.29 -11.18 -13.84
CA GLU A 74 0.24 -10.99 -12.40
C GLU A 74 0.82 -12.21 -11.65
N ALA A 75 0.51 -13.43 -12.09
CA ALA A 75 1.10 -14.64 -11.52
C ALA A 75 2.63 -14.68 -11.70
N VAL A 76 3.13 -14.29 -12.88
CA VAL A 76 4.57 -14.21 -13.17
C VAL A 76 5.24 -13.10 -12.34
N ALA A 77 4.60 -11.94 -12.21
CA ALA A 77 5.11 -10.84 -11.40
C ALA A 77 5.19 -11.23 -9.91
N ILE A 78 4.17 -11.90 -9.37
CA ILE A 78 4.17 -12.40 -7.99
C ILE A 78 5.28 -13.43 -7.78
N ALA A 79 5.43 -14.39 -8.70
CA ALA A 79 6.48 -15.40 -8.63
C ALA A 79 7.88 -14.76 -8.66
N ALA A 80 8.09 -13.76 -9.52
CA ALA A 80 9.34 -13.02 -9.59
C ALA A 80 9.60 -12.19 -8.32
N ILE A 81 8.57 -11.54 -7.74
CA ILE A 81 8.69 -10.82 -6.46
C ILE A 81 9.10 -11.80 -5.35
N ILE A 82 8.49 -12.99 -5.27
CA ILE A 82 8.84 -14.02 -4.29
C ILE A 82 10.30 -14.43 -4.45
N LEU A 83 10.74 -14.71 -5.69
CA LEU A 83 12.13 -15.10 -5.97
C LEU A 83 13.12 -13.99 -5.58
N LEU A 84 12.83 -12.75 -5.97
CA LEU A 84 13.66 -11.59 -5.71
C LEU A 84 13.75 -11.29 -4.21
N HIS A 85 12.62 -11.40 -3.49
CA HIS A 85 12.55 -11.19 -2.06
C HIS A 85 13.33 -12.26 -1.29
N TRP A 86 13.26 -13.51 -1.74
CA TRP A 86 13.99 -14.61 -1.12
C TRP A 86 15.50 -14.45 -1.25
N TRP A 87 15.97 -13.93 -2.38
CA TRP A 87 17.40 -13.73 -2.62
C TRP A 87 17.97 -12.46 -1.97
N LYS A 88 17.28 -11.31 -2.09
CA LYS A 88 17.81 -10.00 -1.68
C LYS A 88 17.33 -9.51 -0.32
N ARG A 89 16.27 -10.09 0.27
CA ARG A 89 15.67 -9.70 1.57
C ARG A 89 15.49 -8.18 1.77
N ASN A 90 15.37 -7.41 0.69
CA ASN A 90 15.29 -5.96 0.71
C ASN A 90 13.93 -5.51 0.15
N MET A 91 13.12 -4.87 1.01
CA MET A 91 11.76 -4.42 0.66
C MET A 91 11.75 -3.45 -0.53
N LEU A 92 12.67 -2.48 -0.59
CA LEU A 92 12.68 -1.48 -1.66
C LEU A 92 12.94 -2.12 -3.03
N LEU A 93 13.83 -3.11 -3.06
CA LEU A 93 14.18 -3.83 -4.28
C LEU A 93 13.02 -4.73 -4.74
N SER A 94 12.31 -5.33 -3.79
CA SER A 94 11.15 -6.20 -4.04
C SER A 94 9.96 -5.44 -4.61
N ILE A 95 9.67 -4.24 -4.07
CA ILE A 95 8.60 -3.38 -4.56
C ILE A 95 8.97 -2.82 -5.93
N GLY A 96 10.13 -2.15 -6.04
CA GLY A 96 10.55 -1.53 -7.29
C GLY A 96 10.75 -2.54 -8.42
N GLY A 97 11.42 -3.66 -8.15
CA GLY A 97 11.64 -4.72 -9.13
C GLY A 97 10.34 -5.37 -9.59
N GLY A 98 9.42 -5.65 -8.67
CA GLY A 98 8.09 -6.18 -8.98
C GLY A 98 7.27 -5.24 -9.85
N THR A 99 7.23 -3.94 -9.51
CA THR A 99 6.50 -2.93 -10.28
C THR A 99 7.07 -2.74 -11.68
N VAL A 100 8.40 -2.66 -11.82
CA VAL A 100 9.05 -2.51 -13.15
C VAL A 100 8.77 -3.72 -14.03
N LEU A 101 8.92 -4.93 -13.48
CA LEU A 101 8.64 -6.16 -14.22
C LEU A 101 7.17 -6.24 -14.66
N TYR A 102 6.24 -5.92 -13.76
CA TYR A 102 4.81 -5.88 -14.07
C TYR A 102 4.50 -4.87 -15.18
N MET A 103 5.06 -3.66 -15.10
CA MET A 103 4.86 -2.61 -16.11
C MET A 103 5.40 -3.02 -17.49
N ILE A 104 6.58 -3.66 -17.53
CA ILE A 104 7.14 -4.20 -18.79
C ILE A 104 6.22 -5.27 -19.36
N LEU A 105 5.72 -6.17 -18.52
CA LEU A 105 4.94 -7.31 -18.96
C LEU A 105 3.56 -6.87 -19.49
N VAL A 106 2.89 -5.94 -18.81
CA VAL A 106 1.62 -5.36 -19.26
C VAL A 106 1.80 -4.53 -20.54
N GLN A 107 2.84 -3.71 -20.65
CA GLN A 107 2.99 -2.79 -21.79
C GLN A 107 3.62 -3.41 -23.04
N PHE A 108 4.44 -4.47 -22.92
CA PHE A 108 5.19 -5.02 -24.05
C PHE A 108 4.79 -6.44 -24.45
N VAL A 109 4.18 -7.22 -23.54
CA VAL A 109 3.89 -8.65 -23.79
C VAL A 109 2.39 -8.93 -23.90
N PHE A 110 1.54 -8.18 -23.20
CA PHE A 110 0.10 -8.41 -23.13
C PHE A 110 -0.77 -7.24 -23.65
N VAL A 111 -0.29 -6.51 -24.68
CA VAL A 111 -1.07 -5.48 -25.40
C VAL A 111 -2.22 -6.08 -26.19
#